data_AF-A0A7R9MK65-F1
#
_entry.id   AF-A0A7R9MK65-F1
#
_cell.length_a   1.000
_cell.length_b   1.000
_cell.length_c   1.000
_cell.angle_alpha   90.00
_cell.angle_beta   90.00
_cell.angle_gamma   90.00
#
_symmetry.space_group_name_H-M   'P 1'
#
loop_
_entity.id
_entity.type
_entity.pdbx_description
1 polymer ?
#
loop_
_entity_poly.entity_id
_entity_poly.type
_entity_poly.pdbx_seq_one_letter_code
_entity_poly.pdbx_strand_id
1 'polypeptide(L)'
;YSANVMVDGESVNLDLWDTAGQEDYDRLRPLSYPKTDVFLICYAVDDPWFLTNVLIKWYPEVRHHCPNTPIILVGTKLDLRDNPETLDRLKGRKQTPITYPQGLAMAKDIGAVKYLECSALTGEGLKDVFNEAVRAVSCPQVKPNKRKLCVGKTSLLKCYTTDKLLDDLYNGWTAYISDYYSGNVMVDGESVNLDLWDTMGQEDYDRLRPLFYPKTDVFLICYSVDNPSSFENVRIKWYPEVRHHCPDKPIILVGTKLDLRDNPET
;
A
#
# COMPACT_ATOMS: atom_id res chain seq x y z
N TYR A 1 5.43 26.85 7.46
CA TYR A 1 6.77 26.76 6.82
C TYR A 1 6.56 26.37 5.38
N SER A 2 7.42 26.82 4.45
CA SER A 2 7.33 26.40 3.04
C SER A 2 8.66 25.81 2.59
N ALA A 3 8.62 24.71 1.83
CA ALA A 3 9.80 24.03 1.35
C ALA A 3 9.58 23.44 -0.05
N ASN A 4 10.57 23.59 -0.94
CA ASN A 4 10.57 22.90 -2.23
C ASN A 4 11.26 21.55 -2.07
N VAL A 5 10.57 20.48 -2.41
CA VAL A 5 11.08 19.10 -2.37
C VAL A 5 11.02 18.48 -3.76
N MET A 6 11.97 17.58 -4.05
CA MET A 6 11.96 16.79 -5.26
C MET A 6 11.41 15.40 -4.95
N VAL A 7 10.24 15.09 -5.49
CA VAL A 7 9.55 13.79 -5.32
C VAL A 7 9.29 13.21 -6.69
N ASP A 8 9.77 11.99 -6.93
CA ASP A 8 9.58 11.26 -8.20
C ASP A 8 10.00 12.04 -9.47
N GLY A 9 11.01 12.92 -9.32
CA GLY A 9 11.52 13.76 -10.41
C GLY A 9 10.78 15.08 -10.62
N GLU A 10 9.70 15.32 -9.86
CA GLU A 10 8.93 16.57 -9.90
C GLU A 10 9.28 17.47 -8.70
N SER A 11 9.37 18.78 -8.95
CA SER A 11 9.57 19.78 -7.90
C SER A 11 8.21 20.19 -7.34
N VAL A 12 8.00 19.95 -6.05
CA VAL A 12 6.75 20.25 -5.34
C VAL A 12 7.01 21.25 -4.21
N ASN A 13 6.17 22.28 -4.11
CA ASN A 13 6.19 23.21 -2.98
C ASN A 13 5.27 22.69 -1.87
N LEU A 14 5.81 22.48 -0.68
CA LEU A 14 5.07 22.04 0.50
C LEU A 14 4.88 23.18 1.47
N ASP A 15 3.63 23.44 1.82
CA ASP A 15 3.26 24.36 2.89
C ASP A 15 2.89 23.56 4.15
N LEU A 16 3.77 23.61 5.14
CA LEU A 16 3.65 22.89 6.42
C LEU A 16 3.00 23.77 7.48
N TRP A 17 1.94 23.25 8.08
CA TRP A 17 1.23 23.85 9.19
C TRP A 17 1.40 22.98 10.44
N ASP A 18 2.21 23.45 11.38
CA ASP A 18 2.33 22.83 12.70
C ASP A 18 1.24 23.37 13.62
N THR A 19 0.48 22.47 14.25
CA THR A 19 -0.62 22.85 15.14
C THR A 19 -0.39 22.29 16.52
N ALA A 20 -0.60 23.12 17.55
CA ALA A 20 -0.39 22.71 18.92
C ALA A 20 -1.31 21.54 19.30
N GLY A 21 -0.72 20.45 19.80
CA GLY A 21 -1.44 19.27 20.28
C GLY A 21 -2.06 19.40 21.68
N GLN A 22 -1.96 20.58 22.30
CA GLN A 22 -2.49 20.84 23.65
C GLN A 22 -4.00 21.15 23.58
N GLU A 23 -4.73 20.73 24.61
CA GLU A 23 -6.20 20.90 24.72
C GLU A 23 -6.66 22.36 24.69
N ASP A 24 -5.84 23.29 25.20
CA ASP A 24 -6.13 24.73 25.19
C ASP A 24 -6.35 25.29 23.78
N TYR A 25 -5.87 24.59 22.74
CA TYR A 25 -6.00 24.98 21.34
C TYR A 25 -7.08 24.20 20.58
N ASP A 26 -7.87 23.33 21.23
CA ASP A 26 -8.85 22.48 20.55
C ASP A 26 -9.88 23.27 19.72
N ARG A 27 -10.19 24.52 20.11
CA ARG A 27 -11.09 25.40 19.33
C ARG A 27 -10.40 26.19 18.21
N LEU A 28 -9.09 26.39 18.32
CA LEU A 28 -8.31 27.21 17.39
C LEU A 28 -7.67 26.37 16.31
N ARG A 29 -7.21 25.17 16.65
CA ARG A 29 -6.54 24.22 15.73
C ARG A 29 -7.37 23.94 14.46
N PRO A 30 -8.69 23.67 14.53
CA PRO A 30 -9.48 23.43 13.33
C PRO A 30 -9.58 24.61 12.36
N LEU A 31 -9.26 25.84 12.80
CA LEU A 31 -9.24 27.01 11.93
C LEU A 31 -8.12 26.93 10.88
N SER A 32 -7.10 26.10 11.11
CA SER A 32 -5.98 25.87 10.19
C SER A 32 -6.21 24.71 9.20
N TYR A 33 -7.30 23.96 9.34
CA TYR A 33 -7.61 22.78 8.51
C TYR A 33 -8.20 23.05 7.12
N PRO A 34 -8.89 24.19 6.86
CA PRO A 34 -9.44 24.44 5.53
C PRO A 34 -8.35 24.42 4.45
N LYS A 35 -8.63 23.70 3.35
CA LYS A 35 -7.74 23.52 2.19
C LYS A 35 -6.47 22.71 2.48
N THR A 36 -6.40 21.97 3.59
CA THR A 36 -5.34 20.98 3.79
C THR A 36 -5.47 19.82 2.80
N ASP A 37 -4.42 19.56 2.03
CA ASP A 37 -4.39 18.47 1.04
C ASP A 37 -4.13 17.09 1.66
N VAL A 38 -3.36 17.03 2.76
CA VAL A 38 -3.03 15.81 3.51
C VAL A 38 -2.77 16.11 4.98
N PHE A 39 -3.21 15.25 5.89
CA PHE A 39 -2.91 15.33 7.31
C PHE A 39 -1.84 14.31 7.72
N LEU A 40 -0.88 14.75 8.53
CA LEU A 40 0.02 13.88 9.28
C LEU A 40 -0.49 13.81 10.72
N ILE A 41 -0.93 12.64 11.18
CA ILE A 41 -1.21 12.41 12.59
C ILE A 41 0.01 11.75 13.21
N CYS A 42 0.64 12.43 14.16
CA CYS A 42 1.88 11.98 14.78
C CYS A 42 1.64 11.48 16.21
N TYR A 43 2.33 10.40 16.60
CA TYR A 43 2.46 9.97 17.99
C TYR A 43 3.91 9.58 18.27
N ALA A 44 4.32 9.51 19.54
CA ALA A 44 5.68 9.12 19.89
C ALA A 44 5.76 7.62 20.19
N VAL A 45 6.71 6.89 19.58
CA VAL A 45 6.79 5.42 19.75
C VAL A 45 7.22 5.01 21.16
N ASP A 46 7.86 5.91 21.91
CA ASP A 46 8.30 5.71 23.29
C ASP A 46 7.21 5.96 24.34
N ASP A 47 5.99 6.27 23.91
CA ASP A 47 4.88 6.53 24.81
C ASP A 47 3.58 5.91 24.28
N PRO A 48 3.24 4.70 24.76
CA PRO A 48 2.06 3.95 24.31
C PRO A 48 0.72 4.65 24.54
N TRP A 49 0.64 5.58 25.49
CA TRP A 49 -0.59 6.31 25.76
C TRP A 49 -1.01 7.15 24.56
N PHE A 50 -0.05 7.77 23.86
CA PHE A 50 -0.35 8.65 22.72
C PHE A 50 -0.89 7.93 21.49
N LEU A 51 -0.63 6.63 21.33
CA LEU A 51 -1.26 5.85 20.26
C LEU A 51 -2.79 5.77 20.46
N THR A 52 -3.26 5.68 21.71
CA THR A 52 -4.70 5.68 22.00
C THR A 52 -5.35 7.01 21.63
N ASN A 53 -4.65 8.13 21.87
CA ASN A 53 -5.12 9.47 21.52
C ASN A 53 -5.37 9.65 20.02
N VAL A 54 -4.65 8.92 19.17
CA VAL A 54 -4.93 8.89 17.72
C VAL A 54 -6.37 8.47 17.48
N LEU A 55 -6.82 7.37 18.08
CA LEU A 55 -8.14 6.82 17.86
C LEU A 55 -9.27 7.64 18.51
N ILE A 56 -9.05 8.14 19.73
CA ILE A 56 -10.11 8.78 20.52
C ILE A 56 -10.21 10.30 20.33
N LYS A 57 -9.13 10.96 19.85
CA LYS A 57 -9.07 12.42 19.73
C LYS A 57 -8.73 12.88 18.31
N TRP A 58 -7.52 12.55 17.84
CA TRP A 58 -6.97 13.16 16.63
C TRP A 58 -7.69 12.72 15.36
N TYR A 59 -7.94 11.41 15.20
CA TYR A 59 -8.66 10.89 14.05
C TYR A 59 -10.11 11.40 13.99
N PRO A 60 -10.93 11.33 15.07
CA PRO A 60 -12.27 11.87 15.05
C PRO A 60 -12.33 13.36 14.73
N GLU A 61 -11.41 14.17 15.28
CA GLU A 61 -11.35 15.62 15.02
C GLU A 61 -11.04 15.93 13.54
N VAL A 62 -9.99 15.32 12.99
CA VAL A 62 -9.61 15.51 11.57
C VAL A 62 -10.75 15.04 10.66
N ARG A 63 -11.37 13.89 10.93
CA ARG A 63 -12.49 13.39 10.12
C ARG A 63 -13.75 14.22 10.23
N HIS A 64 -14.01 14.85 11.37
CA HIS A 64 -15.14 15.76 11.56
C HIS A 64 -15.02 17.00 10.66
N HIS A 65 -13.84 17.61 10.60
CA HIS A 65 -13.61 18.85 9.85
C HIS A 65 -13.23 18.61 8.38
N CYS A 66 -12.50 17.54 8.09
CA CYS A 66 -11.93 17.22 6.78
C CYS A 66 -12.19 15.74 6.42
N PRO A 67 -13.45 15.37 6.12
CA PRO A 67 -13.85 13.96 6.01
C PRO A 67 -13.13 13.18 4.91
N ASN A 68 -12.81 13.85 3.79
CA ASN A 68 -12.25 13.21 2.60
C ASN A 68 -10.73 13.39 2.45
N THR A 69 -10.09 14.17 3.32
CA THR A 69 -8.65 14.44 3.21
C THR A 69 -7.86 13.19 3.62
N PRO A 70 -6.83 12.77 2.85
CA PRO A 70 -5.98 11.65 3.22
C PRO A 70 -5.25 11.91 4.54
N ILE A 71 -5.06 10.84 5.30
CA ILE A 71 -4.34 10.84 6.58
C ILE A 71 -3.16 9.88 6.45
N ILE A 72 -1.98 10.32 6.85
CA ILE A 72 -0.81 9.47 7.09
C ILE A 72 -0.58 9.42 8.60
N LEU A 73 -0.46 8.21 9.14
CA LEU A 73 -0.09 8.01 10.54
C LEU A 73 1.44 7.92 10.65
N VAL A 74 2.02 8.68 11.58
CA VAL A 74 3.47 8.77 11.75
C VAL A 74 3.88 8.45 13.20
N GLY A 75 4.67 7.39 13.38
CA GLY A 75 5.37 7.10 14.63
C GLY A 75 6.67 7.89 14.72
N THR A 76 6.73 8.88 15.60
CA THR A 76 7.89 9.76 15.80
C THR A 76 8.79 9.27 16.95
N LYS A 77 10.01 9.81 17.01
CA LYS A 77 11.04 9.46 18.01
C LYS A 77 11.47 7.99 17.92
N LEU A 78 11.62 7.48 16.70
CA LEU A 78 12.01 6.09 16.44
C LEU A 78 13.31 5.70 17.18
N ASP A 79 14.24 6.65 17.33
CA ASP A 79 15.49 6.51 18.08
C ASP A 79 15.31 6.09 19.55
N LEU A 80 14.13 6.32 20.13
CA LEU A 80 13.83 5.97 21.51
C LEU A 80 13.26 4.55 21.68
N ARG A 81 12.90 3.85 20.60
CA ARG A 81 12.31 2.50 20.69
C ARG A 81 13.22 1.52 21.42
N ASP A 82 14.50 1.50 21.06
CA ASP A 82 15.49 0.57 21.62
C ASP A 82 16.42 1.26 22.64
N ASN A 83 16.11 2.51 23.01
CA ASN A 83 16.90 3.26 23.97
C ASN A 83 16.78 2.64 25.38
N PRO A 84 17.90 2.32 26.06
CA PRO A 84 17.88 1.64 27.36
C PRO A 84 17.10 2.39 28.45
N GLU A 85 17.24 3.72 28.54
CA GLU A 85 16.53 4.53 29.54
C GLU A 85 15.02 4.52 29.29
N THR A 86 14.62 4.55 28.03
CA THR A 86 13.21 4.42 27.62
C THR A 86 12.64 3.06 28.00
N LEU A 87 13.38 1.98 27.71
CA LEU A 87 12.98 0.62 28.05
C LEU A 87 12.84 0.45 29.56
N ASP A 88 13.77 0.94 30.36
CA ASP A 88 13.71 0.88 31.83
C ASP A 88 12.54 1.69 32.39
N ARG A 89 12.32 2.90 31.87
CA ARG A 89 11.17 3.76 32.24
C ARG A 89 9.83 3.08 31.95
N LEU A 90 9.67 2.49 30.78
CA LEU A 90 8.43 1.81 30.37
C LEU A 90 8.23 0.49 31.13
N LYS A 91 9.30 -0.26 31.37
CA LYS A 91 9.28 -1.47 32.19
C LYS A 91 8.80 -1.17 33.62
N GLY A 92 9.24 -0.06 34.20
CA GLY A 92 8.75 0.43 35.50
C GLY A 92 7.23 0.69 35.52
N ARG A 93 6.62 0.95 34.36
CA ARG A 93 5.17 1.15 34.17
C ARG A 93 4.46 -0.08 33.61
N LYS A 94 5.14 -1.23 33.47
CA LYS A 94 4.64 -2.45 32.80
C LYS A 94 4.17 -2.19 31.37
N GLN A 95 4.88 -1.32 30.66
CA GLN A 95 4.63 -0.96 29.28
C GLN A 95 5.83 -1.32 28.40
N THR A 96 5.61 -1.37 27.10
CA THR A 96 6.65 -1.50 26.07
C THR A 96 6.50 -0.38 25.07
N PRO A 97 7.57 0.01 24.35
CA PRO A 97 7.44 0.90 23.21
C PRO A 97 6.42 0.37 22.21
N ILE A 98 5.82 1.27 21.43
CA ILE A 98 4.93 0.89 20.34
C ILE A 98 5.76 0.22 19.24
N THR A 99 5.33 -0.98 18.86
CA THR A 99 5.92 -1.75 17.77
C THR A 99 5.34 -1.33 16.41
N TYR A 100 6.09 -1.58 15.33
CA TYR A 100 5.62 -1.30 13.97
C TYR A 100 4.28 -1.99 13.65
N PRO A 101 4.04 -3.28 13.98
CA PRO A 101 2.73 -3.90 13.76
C PRO A 101 1.57 -3.23 14.50
N GLN A 102 1.80 -2.70 15.71
CA GLN A 102 0.76 -1.96 16.45
C GLN A 102 0.41 -0.64 15.78
N GLY A 103 1.40 0.10 15.29
CA GLY A 103 1.16 1.33 14.52
C GLY A 103 0.48 1.06 13.18
N LEU A 104 0.86 -0.02 12.50
CA LEU A 104 0.21 -0.46 11.26
C LEU A 104 -1.26 -0.87 11.48
N ALA A 105 -1.56 -1.55 12.60
CA ALA A 105 -2.92 -1.87 13.00
C ALA A 105 -3.75 -0.59 13.25
N MET A 106 -3.20 0.38 14.00
CA MET A 106 -3.85 1.68 14.20
C MET A 106 -4.11 2.42 12.89
N ALA A 107 -3.15 2.42 11.96
CA ALA A 107 -3.32 3.03 10.64
C ALA A 107 -4.47 2.40 9.86
N LYS A 108 -4.64 1.07 9.96
CA LYS A 108 -5.77 0.35 9.37
C LYS A 108 -7.09 0.76 10.02
N ASP A 109 -7.14 0.85 11.35
CA ASP A 109 -8.34 1.19 12.11
C ASP A 109 -8.85 2.61 11.78
N ILE A 110 -7.95 3.56 11.56
CA ILE A 110 -8.31 4.94 11.19
C ILE A 110 -8.43 5.17 9.68
N GLY A 111 -8.21 4.15 8.86
CA GLY A 111 -8.21 4.28 7.40
C GLY A 111 -7.15 5.27 6.89
N ALA A 112 -5.98 5.31 7.52
CA ALA A 112 -4.83 6.05 7.01
C ALA A 112 -4.35 5.43 5.69
N VAL A 113 -3.92 6.26 4.75
CA VAL A 113 -3.42 5.80 3.44
C VAL A 113 -2.02 5.19 3.56
N LYS A 114 -1.28 5.55 4.62
CA LYS A 114 0.06 5.05 4.90
C LYS A 114 0.37 5.11 6.40
N TYR A 115 1.24 4.20 6.84
CA TYR A 115 1.90 4.24 8.14
C TYR A 115 3.42 4.30 7.94
N LEU A 116 4.08 5.22 8.64
CA LEU A 116 5.53 5.43 8.59
C LEU A 116 6.06 5.71 10.00
N GLU A 117 7.35 5.50 10.19
CA GLU A 117 8.05 5.86 11.42
C GLU A 117 9.27 6.72 11.09
N CYS A 118 9.61 7.65 11.99
CA CYS A 118 10.77 8.50 11.78
C CYS A 118 11.41 8.96 13.11
N SER A 119 12.66 9.39 13.00
CA SER A 119 13.36 10.10 14.06
C SER A 119 13.84 11.45 13.54
N ALA A 120 13.41 12.52 14.20
CA ALA A 120 13.95 13.85 13.96
C ALA A 120 15.42 13.97 14.41
N LEU A 121 15.87 13.12 15.35
CA LEU A 121 17.23 13.15 15.89
C LEU A 121 18.23 12.50 14.93
N THR A 122 17.90 11.32 14.40
CA THR A 122 18.81 10.57 13.50
C THR A 122 18.58 10.92 12.03
N GLY A 123 17.43 11.52 11.69
CA GLY A 123 17.00 11.79 10.32
C GLY A 123 16.36 10.59 9.63
N GLU A 124 16.32 9.43 10.29
CA GLU A 124 15.72 8.21 9.76
C GLU A 124 14.23 8.40 9.47
N GLY A 125 13.78 7.94 8.29
CA GLY A 125 12.37 7.97 7.86
C GLY A 125 11.77 9.35 7.56
N LEU A 126 12.45 10.47 7.87
CA LEU A 126 11.91 11.81 7.64
C LEU A 126 11.58 12.09 6.17
N LYS A 127 12.51 11.75 5.27
CA LYS A 127 12.31 11.97 3.83
C LYS A 127 11.11 11.18 3.31
N ASP A 128 10.94 9.96 3.79
CA ASP A 128 9.84 9.08 3.36
C ASP A 128 8.48 9.61 3.82
N VAL A 129 8.40 10.18 5.03
CA VAL A 129 7.18 10.84 5.53
C VAL A 129 6.70 11.94 4.58
N PHE A 130 7.60 12.84 4.18
CA PHE A 130 7.23 13.95 3.30
C PHE A 130 7.00 13.50 1.86
N ASN A 131 7.79 12.55 1.34
CA ASN A 131 7.58 11.99 0.00
C ASN A 131 6.22 11.30 -0.13
N GLU A 132 5.83 10.49 0.86
CA GLU A 132 4.53 9.81 0.87
C GLU A 132 3.36 10.79 1.05
N ALA A 133 3.57 11.89 1.78
CA ALA A 133 2.58 12.97 1.87
C ALA A 133 2.30 13.61 0.50
N VAL A 134 3.34 13.85 -0.29
CA VAL A 134 3.21 14.34 -1.67
C VAL A 134 2.50 13.30 -2.54
N ARG A 135 2.94 12.03 -2.50
CA ARG A 135 2.33 10.95 -3.29
C ARG A 135 0.85 10.74 -2.96
N ALA A 136 0.47 10.92 -1.69
CA ALA A 136 -0.91 10.82 -1.25
C ALA A 136 -1.83 11.86 -1.91
N VAL A 137 -1.30 12.98 -2.41
CA VAL A 137 -2.10 14.04 -3.04
C VAL A 137 -1.88 14.14 -4.56
N SER A 138 -0.68 13.80 -5.03
CA SER A 138 -0.31 13.87 -6.46
C SER A 138 -0.89 12.71 -7.29
N CYS A 139 -1.20 11.56 -6.69
CA CYS A 139 -1.99 10.55 -7.37
C CYS A 139 -3.46 10.99 -7.38
N PRO A 140 -4.16 11.06 -8.55
CA PRO A 140 -5.60 11.23 -8.55
C PRO A 140 -6.19 10.13 -7.67
N GLN A 141 -6.81 10.56 -6.57
CA GLN A 141 -7.42 9.69 -5.57
C GLN A 141 -8.38 8.72 -6.27
N VAL A 142 -7.88 7.54 -6.62
CA VAL A 142 -8.72 6.37 -6.78
C VAL A 142 -9.27 6.15 -5.38
N LYS A 143 -10.53 6.56 -5.18
CA LYS A 143 -11.31 6.34 -3.95
C LYS A 143 -10.91 4.99 -3.37
N PRO A 144 -10.66 4.86 -2.06
CA PRO A 144 -10.30 3.60 -1.45
C PRO A 144 -11.51 2.65 -1.50
N ASN A 145 -11.75 2.06 -2.66
CA ASN A 145 -12.42 0.78 -2.74
C ASN A 145 -11.43 -0.22 -2.17
N LYS A 146 -11.73 -0.69 -0.95
CA LYS A 146 -11.28 -1.94 -0.28
C LYS A 146 -9.97 -2.52 -0.81
N ARG A 147 -8.98 -2.79 0.06
CA ARG A 147 -7.82 -3.68 -0.24
C ARG A 147 -8.28 -4.78 -1.21
N LYS A 148 -7.90 -4.57 -2.47
CA LYS A 148 -8.38 -5.30 -3.63
C LYS A 148 -7.97 -6.75 -3.50
N LEU A 149 -8.79 -7.64 -4.05
CA LEU A 149 -8.52 -9.07 -4.26
C LEU A 149 -7.35 -9.30 -5.25
N CYS A 150 -6.18 -8.74 -4.98
CA CYS A 150 -5.00 -8.85 -5.85
C CYS A 150 -4.31 -10.20 -5.61
N VAL A 151 -4.30 -11.04 -6.64
CA VAL A 151 -3.71 -12.40 -6.64
C VAL A 151 -2.31 -12.43 -7.27
N GLY A 152 -1.52 -11.36 -7.18
CA GLY A 152 -0.11 -11.37 -7.59
C GLY A 152 0.23 -11.53 -9.09
N LYS A 153 -0.74 -11.37 -10.02
CA LYS A 153 -0.50 -11.52 -11.49
C LYS A 153 0.62 -10.62 -12.01
N THR A 154 0.54 -9.32 -11.74
CA THR A 154 1.52 -8.33 -12.18
C THR A 154 2.92 -8.64 -11.65
N SER A 155 3.01 -9.02 -10.36
CA SER A 155 4.27 -9.40 -9.72
C SER A 155 4.87 -10.65 -10.36
N LEU A 156 4.06 -11.66 -10.66
CA LEU A 156 4.50 -12.88 -11.34
C LEU A 156 5.13 -12.56 -12.71
N LEU A 157 4.45 -11.75 -13.52
CA LEU A 157 4.91 -11.41 -14.87
C LEU A 157 6.18 -10.56 -14.83
N LYS A 158 6.22 -9.52 -13.99
CA LYS A 158 7.40 -8.64 -13.88
C LYS A 158 8.64 -9.39 -13.40
N CYS A 159 8.52 -10.24 -12.38
CA CYS A 159 9.66 -11.03 -11.90
C CYS A 159 10.19 -11.93 -13.02
N TYR A 160 9.30 -12.55 -13.80
CA TYR A 160 9.70 -13.41 -14.91
C TYR A 160 10.39 -12.64 -16.05
N THR A 161 9.93 -11.42 -16.38
CA THR A 161 10.46 -10.67 -17.53
C THR A 161 11.67 -9.80 -17.22
N THR A 162 11.93 -9.48 -15.94
CA THR A 162 12.99 -8.53 -15.55
C THR A 162 14.12 -9.13 -14.73
N ASP A 163 14.03 -10.40 -14.32
CA ASP A 163 15.00 -11.08 -13.45
C ASP A 163 15.35 -10.31 -12.15
N LYS A 164 14.49 -9.36 -11.75
CA LYS A 164 14.66 -8.53 -10.55
C LYS A 164 13.62 -8.88 -9.49
N LEU A 165 14.09 -9.06 -8.26
CA LEU A 165 13.23 -9.20 -7.08
C LEU A 165 12.51 -7.87 -6.77
N LEU A 166 11.35 -8.00 -6.13
CA LEU A 166 10.30 -6.98 -5.97
C LEU A 166 10.73 -5.63 -5.35
N ASP A 167 11.88 -5.58 -4.67
CA ASP A 167 12.34 -4.38 -3.95
C ASP A 167 12.66 -3.19 -4.87
N ASP A 168 13.07 -3.44 -6.12
CA ASP A 168 13.36 -2.39 -7.11
C ASP A 168 12.09 -1.77 -7.75
N LEU A 169 10.91 -2.40 -7.60
CA LEU A 169 9.71 -2.12 -8.40
C LEU A 169 8.63 -1.27 -7.71
N TYR A 170 8.81 -0.92 -6.43
CA TYR A 170 7.85 -0.10 -5.68
C TYR A 170 7.84 1.38 -6.10
N ASN A 171 8.86 1.85 -6.84
CA ASN A 171 9.03 3.26 -7.22
C ASN A 171 8.41 3.66 -8.57
N GLY A 172 7.50 2.85 -9.16
CA GLY A 172 6.95 3.13 -10.50
C GLY A 172 5.60 2.48 -10.80
N TRP A 173 4.72 2.33 -9.80
CA TRP A 173 3.40 1.74 -9.99
C TRP A 173 2.45 2.69 -10.73
N THR A 174 2.20 2.43 -12.01
CA THR A 174 1.05 2.96 -12.75
C THR A 174 0.16 1.79 -13.15
N ALA A 175 -1.05 1.71 -12.57
CA ALA A 175 -1.99 0.63 -12.86
C ALA A 175 -2.74 0.94 -14.17
N TYR A 176 -2.23 0.43 -15.29
CA TYR A 176 -2.97 0.46 -16.55
C TYR A 176 -4.03 -0.67 -16.58
N ILE A 177 -5.04 -0.50 -17.45
CA ILE A 177 -6.16 -1.45 -17.62
C ILE A 177 -5.64 -2.85 -18.01
N SER A 178 -4.49 -2.88 -18.70
CA SER A 178 -3.72 -4.07 -19.04
C SER A 178 -2.26 -3.66 -19.32
N ASP A 179 -1.30 -4.48 -18.89
CA ASP A 179 0.11 -4.31 -19.26
C ASP A 179 0.51 -5.36 -20.31
N TYR A 180 1.36 -4.96 -21.24
CA TYR A 180 1.94 -5.84 -22.27
C TYR A 180 3.43 -6.00 -22.01
N TYR A 181 3.88 -7.24 -21.88
CA TYR A 181 5.30 -7.59 -21.77
C TYR A 181 5.66 -8.54 -22.92
N SER A 182 6.81 -8.34 -23.55
CA SER A 182 7.29 -9.19 -24.65
C SER A 182 8.78 -9.44 -24.49
N GLY A 183 9.21 -10.68 -24.71
CA GLY A 183 10.62 -11.05 -24.58
C GLY A 183 10.93 -12.41 -25.19
N ASN A 184 12.18 -12.57 -25.67
CA ASN A 184 12.69 -13.86 -26.09
C ASN A 184 13.18 -14.65 -24.88
N VAL A 185 12.67 -15.85 -24.71
CA VAL A 185 13.04 -16.78 -23.64
C VAL A 185 13.57 -18.07 -24.24
N MET A 186 14.58 -18.66 -23.60
CA MET A 186 15.12 -19.97 -23.98
C MET A 186 14.37 -21.05 -23.22
N VAL A 187 13.70 -21.95 -23.93
CA VAL A 187 12.98 -23.10 -23.36
C VAL A 187 13.45 -24.36 -24.08
N ASP A 188 13.95 -25.35 -23.34
CA ASP A 188 14.48 -26.62 -23.87
C ASP A 188 15.53 -26.47 -24.99
N GLY A 189 16.29 -25.37 -24.96
CA GLY A 189 17.32 -25.07 -25.95
C GLY A 189 16.81 -24.33 -27.20
N GLU A 190 15.52 -24.02 -27.28
CA GLU A 190 14.91 -23.23 -28.35
C GLU A 190 14.57 -21.82 -27.87
N SER A 191 14.82 -20.82 -28.72
CA SER A 191 14.42 -19.43 -28.44
C SER A 191 12.96 -19.23 -28.86
N VAL A 192 12.11 -18.87 -27.91
CA VAL A 192 10.69 -18.60 -28.12
C VAL A 192 10.40 -17.15 -27.78
N ASN A 193 9.66 -16.44 -28.65
CA ASN A 193 9.14 -15.12 -28.30
C ASN A 193 7.87 -15.29 -27.47
N LEU A 194 7.86 -14.72 -26.27
CA LEU A 194 6.73 -14.78 -25.35
C LEU A 194 6.09 -13.41 -25.21
N ASP A 195 4.80 -13.34 -25.54
CA ASP A 195 3.97 -12.15 -25.36
C ASP A 195 3.00 -12.37 -24.19
N LEU A 196 3.15 -11.57 -23.14
CA LEU A 196 2.43 -11.67 -21.88
C LEU A 196 1.48 -10.48 -21.73
N TRP A 197 0.22 -10.80 -21.46
CA TRP A 197 -0.84 -9.83 -21.24
C TRP A 197 -1.30 -9.89 -19.78
N ASP A 198 -0.95 -8.88 -18.99
CA ASP A 198 -1.50 -8.72 -17.64
C ASP A 198 -2.87 -8.05 -17.74
N THR A 199 -3.91 -8.70 -17.23
CA THR A 199 -5.28 -8.17 -17.30
C THR A 199 -5.85 -7.90 -15.90
N MET A 200 -6.58 -6.79 -15.77
CA MET A 200 -7.23 -6.45 -14.50
C MET A 200 -8.26 -7.53 -14.12
N GLY A 201 -8.09 -8.11 -12.93
CA GLY A 201 -8.97 -9.17 -12.39
C GLY A 201 -10.22 -8.66 -11.66
N GLN A 202 -10.55 -7.37 -11.81
CA GLN A 202 -11.74 -6.77 -11.19
C GLN A 202 -12.97 -6.93 -12.07
N GLU A 203 -14.13 -7.05 -11.43
CA GLU A 203 -15.41 -7.30 -12.11
C GLU A 203 -15.84 -6.14 -13.01
N ASP A 204 -15.44 -4.91 -12.65
CA ASP A 204 -15.69 -3.70 -13.45
C ASP A 204 -15.12 -3.80 -14.89
N TYR A 205 -14.20 -4.75 -15.13
CA TYR A 205 -13.55 -4.99 -16.42
C TYR A 205 -14.01 -6.28 -17.10
N ASP A 206 -15.04 -6.97 -16.59
CA ASP A 206 -15.50 -8.26 -17.14
C ASP A 206 -15.92 -8.16 -18.61
N ARG A 207 -16.34 -6.98 -19.09
CA ARG A 207 -16.68 -6.77 -20.51
C ARG A 207 -15.48 -6.43 -21.38
N LEU A 208 -14.41 -5.88 -20.81
CA LEU A 208 -13.22 -5.44 -21.54
C LEU A 208 -12.18 -6.56 -21.63
N ARG A 209 -12.07 -7.39 -20.60
CA ARG A 209 -11.08 -8.48 -20.52
C ARG A 209 -11.18 -9.47 -21.70
N PRO A 210 -12.36 -9.93 -22.14
CA PRO A 210 -12.46 -10.88 -23.25
C PRO A 210 -12.01 -10.30 -24.60
N LEU A 211 -11.89 -8.97 -24.73
CA LEU A 211 -11.39 -8.33 -25.96
C LEU A 211 -9.91 -8.67 -26.22
N PHE A 212 -9.17 -9.09 -25.19
CA PHE A 212 -7.75 -9.46 -25.28
C PHE A 212 -7.51 -10.96 -25.47
N TYR A 213 -8.56 -11.78 -25.40
CA TYR A 213 -8.47 -13.24 -25.57
C TYR A 213 -8.22 -13.71 -27.00
N PRO A 214 -8.69 -12.99 -28.06
CA PRO A 214 -8.37 -13.38 -29.43
C PRO A 214 -6.86 -13.41 -29.64
N LYS A 215 -6.35 -14.52 -30.19
CA LYS A 215 -4.93 -14.82 -30.42
C LYS A 215 -4.12 -15.20 -29.17
N THR A 216 -4.74 -15.40 -28.01
CA THR A 216 -4.04 -16.02 -26.86
C THR A 216 -3.76 -17.50 -27.14
N ASP A 217 -2.52 -17.95 -26.91
CA ASP A 217 -2.12 -19.35 -27.10
C ASP A 217 -2.31 -20.19 -25.83
N VAL A 218 -2.10 -19.60 -24.65
CA VAL A 218 -2.27 -20.23 -23.34
C VAL A 218 -2.79 -19.22 -22.33
N PHE A 219 -3.67 -19.66 -21.43
CA PHE A 219 -4.15 -18.84 -20.30
C PHE A 219 -3.51 -19.27 -18.99
N LEU A 220 -3.06 -18.28 -18.21
CA LEU A 220 -2.74 -18.47 -16.79
C LEU A 220 -3.91 -17.96 -15.95
N ILE A 221 -4.52 -18.82 -15.15
CA ILE A 221 -5.49 -18.40 -14.13
C ILE A 221 -4.76 -18.39 -12.79
N CYS A 222 -4.65 -17.22 -12.16
CA CYS A 222 -3.95 -17.06 -10.89
C CYS A 222 -4.91 -16.94 -9.71
N TYR A 223 -4.55 -17.56 -8.58
CA TYR A 223 -5.16 -17.33 -7.27
C TYR A 223 -4.07 -17.08 -6.23
N SER A 224 -4.44 -16.51 -5.08
CA SER A 224 -3.53 -16.25 -3.95
C SER A 224 -3.68 -17.37 -2.92
N VAL A 225 -2.57 -17.97 -2.46
CA VAL A 225 -2.65 -19.07 -1.48
C VAL A 225 -3.11 -18.59 -0.09
N ASP A 226 -2.88 -17.32 0.24
CA ASP A 226 -3.37 -16.62 1.43
C ASP A 226 -4.84 -16.17 1.31
N ASN A 227 -5.50 -16.42 0.17
CA ASN A 227 -6.89 -15.99 -0.05
C ASN A 227 -7.74 -17.13 -0.64
N PRO A 228 -8.41 -17.92 0.21
CA PRO A 228 -9.27 -19.03 -0.22
C PRO A 228 -10.39 -18.61 -1.18
N SER A 229 -10.97 -17.42 -1.03
CA SER A 229 -12.02 -16.93 -1.93
C SER A 229 -11.50 -16.72 -3.35
N SER A 230 -10.22 -16.36 -3.50
CA SER A 230 -9.61 -16.22 -4.82
C SER A 230 -9.46 -17.55 -5.56
N PHE A 231 -9.27 -18.64 -4.82
CA PHE A 231 -9.25 -19.99 -5.37
C PHE A 231 -10.65 -20.46 -5.78
N GLU A 232 -11.67 -20.20 -4.95
CA GLU A 232 -13.05 -20.54 -5.30
C GLU A 232 -13.49 -19.84 -6.59
N ASN A 233 -13.12 -18.56 -6.76
CA ASN A 233 -13.38 -17.76 -7.96
C ASN A 233 -12.84 -18.38 -9.26
N VAL A 234 -11.80 -19.23 -9.19
CA VAL A 234 -11.31 -19.98 -10.35
C VAL A 234 -12.44 -20.84 -10.92
N ARG A 235 -13.12 -21.60 -10.06
CA ARG A 235 -14.16 -22.55 -10.47
C ARG A 235 -15.44 -21.84 -10.87
N ILE A 236 -15.85 -20.83 -10.10
CA ILE A 236 -17.17 -20.19 -10.28
C ILE A 236 -17.16 -19.07 -11.32
N LYS A 237 -15.99 -18.51 -11.66
CA LYS A 237 -15.89 -17.34 -12.54
C LYS A 237 -14.84 -17.50 -13.64
N TRP A 238 -13.57 -17.61 -13.28
CA TRP A 238 -12.47 -17.46 -14.24
C TRP A 238 -12.38 -18.60 -15.25
N TYR A 239 -12.48 -19.85 -14.79
CA TYR A 239 -12.48 -21.00 -15.68
C TYR A 239 -13.70 -21.01 -16.62
N PRO A 240 -14.95 -20.82 -16.14
CA PRO A 240 -16.11 -20.69 -17.02
C PRO A 240 -15.98 -19.57 -18.05
N GLU A 241 -15.48 -18.39 -17.66
CA GLU A 241 -15.31 -17.24 -18.56
C GLU A 241 -14.32 -17.55 -19.69
N VAL A 242 -13.12 -18.03 -19.35
CA VAL A 242 -12.10 -18.40 -20.36
C VAL A 242 -12.63 -19.50 -21.27
N ARG A 243 -13.29 -20.52 -20.72
CA ARG A 243 -13.86 -21.61 -21.53
C ARG A 243 -15.01 -21.17 -22.43
N HIS A 244 -15.79 -20.19 -22.01
CA HIS A 244 -16.86 -19.62 -22.83
C HIS A 244 -16.30 -18.92 -24.06
N HIS A 245 -15.23 -18.13 -23.90
CA HIS A 245 -14.65 -17.35 -25.00
C HIS A 245 -13.57 -18.09 -25.81
N CYS A 246 -12.88 -19.05 -25.20
CA CYS A 246 -11.73 -19.78 -25.74
C CYS A 246 -11.79 -21.27 -25.32
N PRO A 247 -12.73 -22.05 -25.89
CA PRO A 247 -13.01 -23.41 -25.42
C PRO A 247 -11.80 -24.33 -25.51
N ASP A 248 -11.02 -24.23 -26.60
CA ASP A 248 -9.94 -25.17 -26.92
C ASP A 248 -8.55 -24.74 -26.41
N LYS A 249 -8.44 -23.54 -25.82
CA LYS A 249 -7.13 -23.01 -25.42
C LYS A 249 -6.63 -23.68 -24.12
N PRO A 250 -5.36 -24.08 -24.03
CA PRO A 250 -4.78 -24.58 -22.79
C PRO A 250 -4.92 -23.58 -21.63
N ILE A 251 -5.14 -24.10 -20.42
CA ILE A 251 -5.23 -23.31 -19.18
C ILE A 251 -4.27 -23.91 -18.16
N ILE A 252 -3.44 -23.07 -17.55
CA ILE A 252 -2.57 -23.41 -16.43
C ILE A 252 -3.08 -22.65 -15.19
N LEU A 253 -3.25 -23.38 -14.09
CA LEU A 253 -3.66 -22.81 -12.81
C LEU A 253 -2.42 -22.49 -11.96
N VAL A 254 -2.33 -21.26 -11.45
CA VAL A 254 -1.16 -20.75 -10.74
C VAL A 254 -1.53 -20.28 -9.34
N GLY A 255 -0.91 -20.88 -8.32
CA GLY A 255 -0.99 -20.42 -6.93
C GLY A 255 0.13 -19.42 -6.63
N THR A 256 -0.25 -18.16 -6.41
CA THR A 256 0.68 -17.04 -6.13
C THR A 256 0.81 -16.78 -4.63
N LYS A 257 1.81 -15.97 -4.26
CA LYS A 257 2.16 -15.62 -2.88
C LYS A 257 2.49 -16.81 -1.99
N LEU A 258 3.23 -17.76 -2.55
CA LEU A 258 3.59 -19.01 -1.86
C LEU A 258 4.32 -18.75 -0.53
N ASP A 259 5.09 -17.67 -0.47
CA ASP A 259 5.77 -17.15 0.72
C ASP A 259 4.83 -16.89 1.90
N LEU A 260 3.53 -16.68 1.66
CA LEU A 260 2.54 -16.44 2.71
C LEU A 260 1.83 -17.71 3.19
N ARG A 261 2.09 -18.89 2.60
CA ARG A 261 1.35 -20.12 2.92
C ARG A 261 1.43 -20.53 4.40
N ASP A 262 2.60 -20.38 4.99
CA ASP A 262 2.88 -20.79 6.37
C ASP A 262 3.05 -19.57 7.29
N ASN A 263 2.65 -18.38 6.84
CA ASN A 263 2.79 -17.17 7.62
C ASN A 263 1.68 -17.11 8.69
N PRO A 264 2.02 -17.13 10.00
CA PRO A 264 1.03 -17.10 11.08
C PRO A 264 0.28 -15.75 11.19
N GLU A 265 0.68 -14.73 10.45
CA GLU A 265 0.06 -13.40 10.42
C GLU A 265 -0.98 -13.22 9.30
N THR A 266 -1.17 -14.21 8.43
CA THR A 266 -2.16 -14.23 7.33
C THR A 266 -3.25 -15.28 7.54
#